data_AF-A0A5K1DJ66-F1
#
_entry.id   AF-A0A5K1DJ66-F1
#
_cell.length_a   1.000
_cell.length_b   1.000
_cell.length_c   1.000
_cell.angle_alpha   90.00
_cell.angle_beta   90.00
_cell.angle_gamma   90.00
#
_symmetry.space_group_name_H-M   'P 1'
#
loop_
_entity.id
_entity.type
_entity.pdbx_description
1 polymer ?
#
loop_
_entity_poly.entity_id
_entity_poly.type
_entity_poly.pdbx_seq_one_letter_code
_entity_poly.pdbx_strand_id
1 'polypeptide(L)'
;VWDLRESKKPLHVFEELPNHYSQTNVEFSPDEQLIFTGTSIEKDGNTGSMLCFYDTKRLELVSKVGISPTCSIVRCAWHSRLNQ
;
A
#
# COMPACT_ATOMS: atom_id res chain seq x y z
N VAL A 1 5.32 8.10 -5.22
CA VAL A 1 6.76 8.11 -4.89
C VAL A 1 7.38 9.38 -5.45
N TRP A 2 8.26 10.03 -4.71
CA TRP A 2 8.90 11.29 -5.09
C TRP A 2 10.42 11.15 -5.02
N ASP A 3 11.12 11.75 -5.96
CA ASP A 3 12.57 11.99 -5.85
C ASP A 3 12.80 13.42 -5.38
N LEU A 4 13.41 13.58 -4.20
CA LEU A 4 13.67 14.91 -3.63
C LEU A 4 14.72 15.70 -4.41
N ARG A 5 15.53 15.03 -5.24
CA ARG A 5 16.49 15.68 -6.16
C ARG A 5 15.78 16.36 -7.33
N GLU A 6 14.57 15.91 -7.67
CA GLU A 6 13.72 16.47 -8.73
C GLU A 6 12.25 16.58 -8.25
N SER A 7 12.01 17.42 -7.24
CA SER A 7 10.70 17.55 -6.56
C SER A 7 9.60 18.25 -7.38
N LYS A 8 9.81 18.50 -8.67
CA LYS A 8 8.83 19.16 -9.55
C LYS A 8 7.70 18.24 -9.99
N LYS A 9 7.95 16.93 -10.02
CA LYS A 9 6.97 15.93 -10.43
C LYS A 9 7.15 14.65 -9.59
N PRO A 10 6.07 13.89 -9.35
CA PRO A 10 6.20 12.58 -8.73
C PRO A 10 6.99 11.65 -9.67
N LEU A 11 7.82 10.79 -9.08
CA LEU A 11 8.53 9.73 -9.82
C LEU A 11 7.54 8.69 -10.34
N HIS A 12 6.56 8.34 -9.50
CA HIS A 12 5.51 7.38 -9.84
C HIS A 12 4.27 7.63 -8.98
N VAL A 13 3.09 7.42 -9.56
CA VAL A 13 1.79 7.54 -8.89
C VAL A 13 1.10 6.19 -9.01
N PHE A 14 0.71 5.62 -7.87
CA PHE A 14 -0.08 4.40 -7.82
C PHE A 14 -1.56 4.79 -7.80
N GLU A 15 -2.31 4.33 -8.79
CA GLU A 15 -3.75 4.55 -8.89
C GLU A 15 -4.53 3.33 -8.37
N GLU A 16 -5.86 3.42 -8.34
CA GLU A 16 -6.76 2.32 -7.93
C GLU A 16 -6.54 1.82 -6.49
N LEU A 17 -6.23 2.74 -5.58
CA LEU A 17 -6.09 2.50 -4.14
C LEU A 17 -7.20 3.24 -3.37
N PRO A 18 -8.42 2.66 -3.28
CA PRO A 18 -9.52 3.31 -2.58
C PRO A 18 -9.16 3.50 -1.10
N ASN A 19 -9.35 4.71 -0.59
CA ASN A 19 -9.08 5.05 0.80
C ASN A 19 -10.14 5.99 1.37
N HIS A 20 -10.88 5.51 2.37
CA HIS A 20 -11.90 6.29 3.09
C HIS A 20 -11.40 6.85 4.43
N TYR A 21 -10.21 6.47 4.87
CA TYR A 21 -9.67 6.83 6.16
C TYR A 21 -8.35 7.60 6.00
N SER A 22 -8.28 8.82 6.51
CA SER A 22 -7.06 9.64 6.48
C SER A 22 -5.90 9.05 7.28
N GLN A 23 -6.19 8.09 8.17
CA GLN A 23 -5.21 7.41 9.01
C GLN A 23 -4.49 6.26 8.30
N THR A 24 -4.95 5.86 7.11
CA THR A 24 -4.32 4.82 6.30
C THR A 24 -2.87 5.16 6.02
N ASN A 25 -1.96 4.28 6.46
CA ASN A 25 -0.54 4.47 6.31
C ASN A 25 0.02 3.69 5.12
N VAL A 26 1.23 4.10 4.74
CA VAL A 26 2.11 3.39 3.82
C VAL A 26 3.38 3.09 4.61
N GLU A 27 3.94 1.89 4.45
CA GLU A 27 5.17 1.50 5.14
C GLU A 27 6.09 0.71 4.20
N PHE A 28 7.37 0.68 4.54
CA PHE A 28 8.37 -0.14 3.87
C PHE A 28 8.51 -1.51 4.57
N SER A 29 8.87 -2.53 3.80
CA SER A 29 9.41 -3.75 4.40
C SER A 29 10.71 -3.46 5.17
N PRO A 30 11.11 -4.30 6.13
CA PRO A 30 12.32 -4.07 6.94
C PRO A 30 13.62 -3.98 6.14
N ASP A 31 13.65 -4.60 4.95
CA ASP A 31 14.76 -4.58 4.00
C ASP A 31 14.61 -3.49 2.90
N GLU A 32 13.58 -2.66 3.01
CA GLU A 32 13.23 -1.56 2.10
C GLU A 32 13.05 -2.00 0.63
N GLN A 33 12.85 -3.29 0.36
CA GLN A 33 12.61 -3.78 -0.99
C GLN A 33 11.16 -3.61 -1.43
N LEU A 34 10.22 -3.52 -0.48
CA LEU A 34 8.80 -3.38 -0.74
C LEU A 34 8.22 -2.14 -0.08
N ILE A 35 7.27 -1.50 -0.76
CA ILE A 35 6.31 -0.56 -0.19
C ILE A 35 4.98 -1.30 -0.09
N PHE A 36 4.28 -1.15 1.02
CA PHE A 36 2.94 -1.71 1.14
C PHE A 36 1.95 -0.76 1.79
N THR A 37 0.69 -0.93 1.43
CA THR A 37 -0.42 -0.13 1.96
C THR A 37 -1.72 -0.91 1.87
N GLY A 38 -2.65 -0.57 2.77
CA GLY A 38 -3.99 -1.14 2.79
C GLY A 38 -4.98 -0.30 1.99
N THR A 39 -5.97 -0.97 1.40
CA THR A 39 -7.12 -0.32 0.77
C THR A 39 -8.36 -0.40 1.66
N SER A 40 -9.26 0.56 1.45
CA SER A 40 -10.61 0.56 2.01
C SER A 40 -11.55 -0.26 1.14
N ILE A 41 -12.62 -0.76 1.76
CA ILE A 41 -13.73 -1.36 1.02
C ILE A 41 -14.52 -0.28 0.29
N GLU A 42 -14.88 -0.54 -0.96
CA GLU A 42 -15.83 0.29 -1.70
C GLU A 42 -17.25 -0.21 -1.41
N LYS A 43 -18.20 0.70 -1.15
CA LYS A 43 -19.58 0.33 -0.74
C LYS A 43 -20.31 -0.52 -1.78
N ASP A 44 -19.98 -0.34 -3.05
CA ASP A 44 -20.54 -1.07 -4.20
C ASP A 44 -19.50 -2.00 -4.86
N GLY A 45 -18.30 -2.10 -4.27
CA GLY A 45 -17.22 -2.93 -4.78
C GLY A 45 -17.38 -4.38 -4.32
N ASN A 46 -17.23 -5.32 -5.25
CA ASN A 46 -17.24 -6.76 -4.93
C ASN A 46 -15.90 -7.25 -4.34
N THR A 47 -14.97 -6.33 -4.10
CA THR A 47 -13.60 -6.60 -3.65
C THR A 47 -13.43 -6.09 -2.23
N GLY A 48 -13.09 -7.01 -1.32
CA GLY A 48 -12.76 -6.66 0.06
C GLY A 48 -11.53 -5.77 0.17
N SER A 49 -11.16 -5.41 1.39
CA SER A 49 -9.89 -4.71 1.63
C SER A 49 -8.71 -5.55 1.18
N MET A 50 -7.77 -4.88 0.54
CA MET A 50 -6.57 -5.50 0.00
C MET A 50 -5.34 -4.85 0.62
N LEU A 51 -4.37 -5.69 0.97
CA LEU A 51 -3.01 -5.27 1.27
C LEU A 51 -2.21 -5.37 -0.02
N CYS A 52 -1.77 -4.23 -0.54
CA CYS A 52 -1.04 -4.13 -1.80
C CYS A 52 0.46 -3.97 -1.53
N PHE A 53 1.28 -4.75 -2.23
CA PHE A 53 2.74 -4.72 -2.15
C PHE A 53 3.33 -4.27 -3.48
N TYR A 54 4.28 -3.35 -3.43
CA TYR A 54 4.96 -2.75 -4.57
C TYR A 54 6.47 -2.85 -4.42
N ASP A 55 7.17 -3.13 -5.50
CA ASP A 55 8.64 -3.16 -5.51
C ASP A 55 9.21 -1.73 -5.47
N THR A 56 10.21 -1.46 -4.62
CA THR A 56 10.77 -0.10 -4.50
C THR A 56 11.64 0.32 -5.67
N LYS A 57 12.20 -0.63 -6.45
CA LYS A 57 13.09 -0.35 -7.57
C LYS A 57 12.31 -0.19 -8.88
N ARG A 58 11.37 -1.10 -9.12
CA ARG A 58 10.54 -1.13 -10.33
C ARG A 58 9.28 -0.29 -10.20
N LEU A 59 8.81 -0.04 -8.97
CA LEU A 59 7.56 0.66 -8.69
C LEU A 59 6.36 -0.02 -9.37
N GLU A 60 6.36 -1.35 -9.33
CA GLU A 60 5.32 -2.21 -9.90
C GLU A 60 4.65 -3.01 -8.78
N LEU A 61 3.37 -3.34 -8.98
CA LEU A 61 2.62 -4.18 -8.07
C LEU A 61 3.19 -5.61 -8.08
N VAL A 62 3.66 -6.06 -6.92
CA VAL A 62 4.22 -7.41 -6.73
C VAL A 62 3.13 -8.39 -6.30
N SER A 63 2.26 -7.97 -5.38
CA SER A 63 1.23 -8.83 -4.82
C SER A 63 0.06 -8.03 -4.23
N LYS A 64 -1.11 -8.66 -4.19
CA LYS A 64 -2.29 -8.18 -3.46
C LYS A 64 -2.83 -9.32 -2.59
N VAL A 65 -3.08 -9.03 -1.32
CA VAL A 65 -3.63 -9.99 -0.36
C VAL A 65 -4.97 -9.48 0.14
N GLY A 66 -6.05 -10.24 -0.07
CA GLY A 66 -7.35 -9.92 0.49
C GLY A 66 -7.37 -10.18 1.99
N ILE A 67 -7.75 -9.17 2.78
CA ILE A 67 -7.76 -9.25 4.25
C ILE A 67 -9.17 -9.43 4.81
N SER A 68 -10.12 -8.59 4.39
CA SER A 68 -11.51 -8.70 4.86
C SER A 68 -12.51 -8.26 3.79
N PRO A 69 -13.62 -8.98 3.59
CA PRO A 69 -14.66 -8.59 2.65
C PRO A 69 -15.48 -7.38 3.12
N THR A 70 -15.51 -7.08 4.42
CA THR A 70 -16.42 -6.06 5.01
C THR A 70 -15.70 -4.97 5.79
N CYS A 71 -14.42 -5.16 6.11
CA CYS A 71 -13.64 -4.21 6.90
C CYS A 71 -12.57 -3.55 6.03
N SER A 72 -12.34 -2.25 6.23
CA SER A 72 -11.24 -1.51 5.60
C SER A 72 -9.94 -1.66 6.39
N ILE A 73 -8.80 -1.67 5.70
CA ILE A 73 -7.50 -1.61 6.37
C ILE A 73 -7.18 -0.15 6.65
N VAL A 74 -7.17 0.23 7.94
CA VAL A 74 -6.86 1.59 8.38
C VAL A 74 -5.40 1.74 8.77
N ARG A 75 -4.74 0.65 9.21
CA ARG A 75 -3.32 0.67 9.54
C ARG A 75 -2.69 -0.69 9.30
N CYS A 76 -1.52 -0.68 8.71
CA CYS A 76 -0.67 -1.86 8.55
C CYS A 76 0.69 -1.60 9.20
N ALA A 77 1.30 -2.64 9.76
CA ALA A 77 2.59 -2.56 10.43
C ALA A 77 3.40 -3.81 10.08
N TRP A 78 4.66 -3.64 9.65
CA TRP A 78 5.59 -4.75 9.51
C TRP A 78 6.43 -4.91 10.78
N HIS A 79 6.46 -6.10 11.36
CA HIS A 79 7.29 -6.34 12.53
C HIS A 79 8.78 -6.41 12.13
N SER A 80 9.60 -5.47 12.62
CA SER A 80 10.99 -5.24 12.18
C SER A 80 11.96 -6.43 12.27
N ARG A 81 11.63 -7.47 13.03
CA ARG A 81 12.50 -8.66 13.24
C ARG A 81 11.88 -9.98 12.82
N LEU A 82 10.59 -10.01 12.51
CA LEU A 82 9.92 -11.25 12.09
C LEU A 82 9.81 -11.22 10.57
N ASN A 83 10.34 -12.26 9.93
CA ASN A 83 10.25 -12.41 8.49
C ASN A 83 8.93 -13.15 8.18
N GLN A 84 7.84 -12.39 8.11
CA GLN A 84 6.49 -12.88 7.81
C GLN A 84 6.23 -13.02 6.31
#